data_AF-A0A843H898-F1
#
_entry.id   AF-A0A843H898-F1
#
_cell.length_a   1.000
_cell.length_b   1.000
_cell.length_c   1.000
_cell.angle_alpha   90.00
_cell.angle_beta   90.00
_cell.angle_gamma   90.00
#
_symmetry.space_group_name_H-M   'P 1'
#
loop_
_entity.id
_entity.type
_entity.pdbx_description
1 polymer ?
#
loop_
_entity_poly.entity_id
_entity_poly.type
_entity_poly.pdbx_seq_one_letter_code
_entity_poly.pdbx_strand_id
1 'polypeptide(L)'
;MTETEIRRNLYDIYMTETEIRRNLYLLGQIYGYLSNLLPDYNNPNRLQYAYIYPANAVTRIYHECRRTGKLTKQAEDYISERINDVSPEIDEIQPINTTDVYGSFIVGTYHAKRSIKAVIDCTGMTQQAIADKIGVNRNTVRRWYSGESEISEKYRYKIEKLIGNPAET
;
A
#
# COMPACT_ATOMS: atom_id res chain seq x y z
N MET A 1 -36.28 -2.04 -5.95
CA MET A 1 -34.89 -1.98 -5.48
C MET A 1 -34.05 -1.50 -6.64
N THR A 2 -33.48 -0.30 -6.53
CA THR A 2 -32.63 0.31 -7.55
C THR A 2 -31.27 -0.38 -7.60
N GLU A 3 -30.53 -0.27 -8.71
CA GLU A 3 -29.16 -0.82 -8.82
C GLU A 3 -28.24 -0.25 -7.74
N THR A 4 -28.46 1.01 -7.35
CA THR A 4 -27.78 1.68 -6.24
C THR A 4 -28.11 1.03 -4.89
N GLU A 5 -29.37 0.66 -4.63
CA GLU A 5 -29.78 -0.05 -3.41
C GLU A 5 -29.25 -1.48 -3.35
N ILE A 6 -29.15 -2.18 -4.50
CA ILE A 6 -28.54 -3.52 -4.59
C ILE A 6 -27.04 -3.44 -4.28
N ARG A 7 -26.33 -2.49 -4.89
CA ARG A 7 -24.90 -2.27 -4.61
C ARG A 7 -24.68 -1.90 -3.14
N ARG A 8 -25.51 -1.03 -2.57
CA ARG A 8 -25.42 -0.63 -1.15
C ARG A 8 -25.64 -1.81 -0.20
N ASN A 9 -26.60 -2.69 -0.49
CA ASN A 9 -26.82 -3.91 0.30
C ASN A 9 -25.68 -4.95 0.16
N LEU A 10 -24.98 -5.00 -0.97
CA LEU A 10 -23.79 -5.84 -1.12
C LEU A 10 -22.59 -5.30 -0.32
N TYR A 11 -22.43 -3.98 -0.24
CA TYR A 11 -21.36 -3.34 0.56
C TYR A 11 -21.61 -3.42 2.06
N ASP A 12 -22.86 -3.36 2.51
CA ASP A 12 -23.22 -3.49 3.94
C ASP A 12 -22.94 -4.90 4.50
N ILE A 13 -22.72 -5.91 3.65
CA ILE A 13 -22.46 -7.30 4.06
C ILE A 13 -20.96 -7.66 3.99
N TYR A 14 -20.14 -6.98 3.15
CA TYR A 14 -18.79 -7.47 2.83
C TYR A 14 -17.62 -6.47 2.94
N MET A 15 -17.86 -5.15 3.05
CA MET A 15 -16.87 -4.10 3.40
C MET A 15 -17.39 -2.74 2.90
N THR A 16 -17.10 -1.67 3.63
CA THR A 16 -17.31 -0.30 3.17
C THR A 16 -16.38 0.06 2.02
N GLU A 17 -16.76 1.03 1.17
CA GLU A 17 -15.89 1.53 0.10
C GLU A 17 -14.54 2.02 0.63
N THR A 18 -14.53 2.70 1.78
CA THR A 18 -13.32 3.16 2.46
C THR A 18 -12.38 1.99 2.82
N GLU A 19 -12.93 0.89 3.33
CA GLU A 19 -12.16 -0.32 3.64
C GLU A 19 -11.60 -0.95 2.36
N ILE A 20 -12.39 -1.05 1.29
CA ILE A 20 -11.91 -1.57 0.00
C ILE A 20 -10.76 -0.71 -0.53
N ARG A 21 -10.89 0.62 -0.50
CA ARG A 21 -9.81 1.55 -0.92
C ARG A 21 -8.54 1.33 -0.10
N ARG A 22 -8.68 1.19 1.21
CA ARG A 22 -7.55 0.94 2.13
C ARG A 22 -6.86 -0.38 1.82
N ASN A 23 -7.62 -1.46 1.67
CA ASN A 23 -7.10 -2.78 1.33
C ASN A 23 -6.38 -2.78 -0.02
N LEU A 24 -6.98 -2.18 -1.04
CA LEU A 24 -6.37 -2.03 -2.36
C LEU A 24 -5.08 -1.23 -2.31
N TYR A 25 -5.05 -0.15 -1.54
CA TYR A 25 -3.84 0.63 -1.33
C TYR A 25 -2.72 -0.21 -0.72
N LEU A 26 -2.99 -0.96 0.36
CA LEU A 26 -2.01 -1.84 1.02
C LEU A 26 -1.49 -2.93 0.07
N LEU A 27 -2.36 -3.59 -0.68
CA LEU A 27 -1.97 -4.57 -1.71
C LEU A 27 -1.11 -3.91 -2.79
N GLY A 28 -1.46 -2.70 -3.20
CA GLY A 28 -0.68 -1.88 -4.13
C GLY A 28 0.73 -1.63 -3.63
N GLN A 29 0.89 -1.28 -2.34
CA GLN A 29 2.21 -1.06 -1.73
C GLN A 29 3.05 -2.34 -1.71
N ILE A 30 2.46 -3.46 -1.30
CA ILE A 30 3.14 -4.77 -1.30
C ILE A 30 3.62 -5.11 -2.72
N TYR A 31 2.74 -4.97 -3.71
CA TYR A 31 3.07 -5.23 -5.11
C TYR A 31 4.19 -4.31 -5.62
N GLY A 32 4.10 -3.01 -5.33
CA GLY A 32 5.10 -2.02 -5.72
C GLY A 32 6.49 -2.35 -5.17
N TYR A 33 6.57 -2.69 -3.88
CA TYR A 33 7.81 -3.09 -3.22
C TYR A 33 8.40 -4.36 -3.84
N LEU A 34 7.60 -5.42 -3.98
CA LEU A 34 8.04 -6.69 -4.57
C LEU A 34 8.48 -6.51 -6.04
N SER A 35 7.83 -5.64 -6.81
CA SER A 35 8.21 -5.36 -8.20
C SER A 35 9.57 -4.67 -8.34
N ASN A 36 10.05 -3.98 -7.30
CA ASN A 36 11.41 -3.44 -7.29
C ASN A 36 12.46 -4.53 -7.07
N LEU A 37 12.11 -5.63 -6.38
CA LEU A 37 12.99 -6.78 -6.18
C LEU A 37 13.07 -7.68 -7.42
N LEU A 38 12.05 -7.61 -8.30
CA LEU A 38 11.94 -8.36 -9.55
C LEU A 38 11.62 -7.42 -10.72
N PRO A 39 12.65 -6.86 -11.39
CA PRO A 39 12.45 -5.91 -12.50
C PRO A 39 11.53 -6.43 -13.61
N ASP A 40 11.51 -7.73 -13.88
CA ASP A 40 10.62 -8.36 -14.88
C ASP A 40 9.12 -8.20 -14.54
N TYR A 41 8.79 -7.97 -13.27
CA TYR A 41 7.43 -7.67 -12.82
C TYR A 41 7.09 -6.19 -12.91
N ASN A 42 8.08 -5.31 -13.09
CA ASN A 42 7.88 -3.88 -13.28
C ASN A 42 7.60 -3.54 -14.75
N ASN A 43 6.56 -4.15 -15.33
CA ASN A 43 6.12 -3.86 -16.69
C ASN A 43 4.60 -3.60 -16.79
N PRO A 44 4.14 -2.88 -17.83
CA PRO A 44 2.74 -2.48 -17.95
C PRO A 44 1.75 -3.66 -17.98
N ASN A 45 2.09 -4.78 -18.62
CA ASN A 45 1.20 -5.94 -18.71
C ASN A 45 1.00 -6.60 -17.34
N ARG A 46 2.07 -6.71 -16.55
CA ARG A 46 1.99 -7.25 -15.18
C ARG A 46 1.24 -6.31 -14.25
N LEU A 47 1.44 -5.00 -14.40
CA LEU A 47 0.70 -3.99 -13.65
C LEU A 47 -0.79 -4.01 -14.02
N GLN A 48 -1.14 -4.16 -15.30
CA GLN A 48 -2.53 -4.30 -15.75
C GLN A 48 -3.20 -5.55 -15.18
N TYR A 49 -2.49 -6.69 -15.14
CA TYR A 49 -3.01 -7.88 -14.47
C TYR A 49 -3.19 -7.64 -12.96
N ALA A 50 -2.21 -7.02 -12.31
CA ALA A 50 -2.26 -6.70 -10.88
C ALA A 50 -3.38 -5.72 -10.53
N TYR A 51 -3.69 -4.82 -11.46
CA TYR A 51 -4.81 -3.90 -11.36
C TYR A 51 -6.17 -4.63 -11.31
N ILE A 52 -6.34 -5.70 -12.11
CA ILE A 52 -7.59 -6.47 -12.16
C ILE A 52 -7.68 -7.49 -11.01
N TYR A 53 -6.55 -8.10 -10.62
CA TYR A 53 -6.48 -9.12 -9.59
C TYR A 53 -5.40 -8.83 -8.53
N PRO A 54 -5.56 -7.82 -7.67
CA PRO A 54 -4.54 -7.35 -6.72
C PRO A 54 -3.95 -8.42 -5.83
N ALA A 55 -4.80 -9.17 -5.11
CA ALA A 55 -4.35 -10.19 -4.18
C ALA A 55 -3.63 -11.35 -4.89
N ASN A 56 -4.20 -11.87 -5.98
CA ASN A 56 -3.56 -12.89 -6.81
C ASN A 56 -2.21 -12.41 -7.35
N ALA A 57 -2.10 -11.14 -7.75
CA ALA A 57 -0.85 -10.60 -8.26
C ALA A 57 0.22 -10.46 -7.17
N VAL A 58 -0.16 -10.00 -5.97
CA VAL A 58 0.69 -9.97 -4.77
C VAL A 58 1.19 -11.38 -4.42
N THR A 59 0.30 -12.36 -4.35
CA THR A 59 0.64 -13.76 -4.06
C THR A 59 1.62 -14.30 -5.11
N ARG A 60 1.37 -14.07 -6.40
CA ARG A 60 2.25 -14.52 -7.48
C ARG A 60 3.64 -13.91 -7.42
N ILE A 61 3.76 -12.59 -7.23
CA ILE A 61 5.06 -11.94 -7.17
C ILE A 61 5.82 -12.29 -5.88
N TYR A 62 5.11 -12.47 -4.76
CA TYR A 62 5.68 -12.96 -3.50
C TYR A 62 6.34 -14.34 -3.69
N HIS A 63 5.60 -15.30 -4.27
CA HIS A 63 6.13 -16.63 -4.53
C HIS A 63 7.33 -16.60 -5.48
N GLU A 64 7.31 -15.71 -6.47
CA GLU A 64 8.44 -15.56 -7.39
C GLU A 64 9.67 -14.97 -6.68
N CYS A 65 9.52 -13.94 -5.85
CA CYS A 65 10.60 -13.38 -5.03
C CYS A 65 11.21 -14.46 -4.13
N ARG A 66 10.37 -15.30 -3.52
CA ARG A 66 10.81 -16.42 -2.69
C ARG A 66 11.56 -17.47 -3.50
N ARG A 67 11.01 -17.88 -4.65
CA ARG A 67 11.60 -18.89 -5.56
C ARG A 67 12.96 -18.46 -6.10
N THR A 68 13.14 -17.17 -6.35
CA THR A 68 14.38 -16.59 -6.90
C THR A 68 15.35 -16.10 -5.83
N GLY A 69 15.06 -16.30 -4.55
CA GLY A 69 15.93 -15.88 -3.43
C GLY A 69 16.04 -14.37 -3.25
N LYS A 70 15.11 -13.60 -3.82
CA LYS A 70 15.05 -12.13 -3.69
C LYS A 70 14.29 -11.66 -2.45
N LEU A 71 13.55 -12.56 -1.81
CA LEU A 71 12.80 -12.27 -0.59
C LEU A 71 13.73 -12.28 0.63
N THR A 72 14.24 -11.10 1.02
CA THR A 72 15.05 -10.92 2.23
C THR A 72 14.17 -10.89 3.48
N LYS A 73 14.78 -11.04 4.67
CA LYS A 73 14.04 -10.89 5.94
C LYS A 73 13.36 -9.51 6.07
N GLN A 74 14.04 -8.45 5.64
CA GLN A 74 13.48 -7.10 5.58
C GLN A 74 12.23 -7.04 4.69
N ALA A 75 12.28 -7.69 3.52
CA ALA A 75 11.12 -7.75 2.63
C ALA A 75 9.96 -8.51 3.27
N GLU A 76 10.22 -9.63 3.96
CA GLU A 76 9.18 -10.37 4.68
C GLU A 76 8.54 -9.55 5.79
N ASP A 77 9.34 -8.79 6.55
CA ASP A 77 8.83 -7.93 7.61
C ASP A 77 7.95 -6.80 7.05
N TYR A 78 8.39 -6.16 5.96
CA TYR A 78 7.60 -5.14 5.24
C TYR A 78 6.23 -5.66 4.79
N ILE A 79 6.21 -6.88 4.23
CA ILE A 79 4.99 -7.51 3.71
C ILE A 79 4.08 -7.91 4.85
N SER A 80 4.63 -8.52 5.89
CA SER A 80 3.90 -8.98 7.08
C SER A 80 3.18 -7.81 7.76
N GLU A 81 3.84 -6.66 7.91
CA GLU A 81 3.23 -5.46 8.51
C GLU A 81 1.99 -4.96 7.74
N ARG A 82 2.00 -5.05 6.39
CA ARG A 82 0.90 -4.58 5.56
C ARG A 82 -0.20 -5.61 5.38
N ILE A 83 0.16 -6.88 5.17
CA ILE A 83 -0.82 -7.93 4.93
C ILE A 83 -1.68 -8.20 6.15
N ASN A 84 -1.14 -8.02 7.36
CA ASN A 84 -1.91 -8.13 8.61
C ASN A 84 -3.00 -7.05 8.73
N ASP A 85 -2.90 -5.97 7.97
CA ASP A 85 -3.88 -4.89 7.93
C ASP A 85 -4.82 -4.99 6.71
N VAL A 86 -4.65 -6.04 5.88
CA VAL A 86 -5.55 -6.36 4.76
C VAL A 86 -6.64 -7.32 5.26
N SER A 87 -7.91 -6.96 5.05
CA SER A 87 -9.06 -7.83 5.31
C SER A 87 -9.02 -9.06 4.39
N PRO A 88 -9.21 -10.28 4.91
CA PRO A 88 -9.27 -11.49 4.08
C PRO A 88 -10.46 -11.48 3.10
N GLU A 89 -11.52 -10.73 3.41
CA GLU A 89 -12.72 -10.60 2.56
C GLU A 89 -12.44 -9.90 1.22
N ILE A 90 -11.28 -9.25 1.08
CA ILE A 90 -10.86 -8.59 -0.17
C ILE A 90 -10.72 -9.56 -1.35
N ASP A 91 -10.52 -10.84 -1.07
CA ASP A 91 -10.43 -11.88 -2.10
C ASP A 91 -11.81 -12.26 -2.65
N GLU A 92 -12.86 -12.12 -1.83
CA GLU A 92 -14.24 -12.46 -2.20
C GLU A 92 -14.85 -11.43 -3.17
N ILE A 93 -14.33 -10.20 -3.18
CA ILE A 93 -14.78 -9.13 -4.08
C ILE A 93 -14.06 -9.13 -5.44
N GLN A 94 -13.29 -10.16 -5.76
CA GLN A 94 -12.57 -10.28 -7.04
C GLN A 94 -13.47 -10.90 -8.13
N PRO A 95 -13.43 -10.39 -9.38
CA PRO A 95 -12.73 -9.19 -9.79
C PRO A 95 -13.42 -7.95 -9.23
N ILE A 96 -12.62 -7.02 -8.70
CA ILE A 96 -13.12 -5.68 -8.37
C ILE A 96 -13.65 -5.10 -9.69
N ASN A 97 -14.74 -4.34 -9.71
CA ASN A 97 -15.34 -3.89 -10.99
C ASN A 97 -15.83 -2.44 -10.90
N THR A 98 -15.02 -1.57 -10.28
CA THR A 98 -15.37 -0.18 -10.03
C THR A 98 -14.17 0.73 -10.23
N THR A 99 -14.20 1.53 -11.31
CA THR A 99 -13.17 2.53 -11.68
C THR A 99 -12.75 3.42 -10.51
N ASP A 100 -13.69 3.74 -9.62
CA ASP A 100 -13.46 4.70 -8.53
C ASP A 100 -12.50 4.18 -7.47
N VAL A 101 -12.48 2.87 -7.21
CA VAL A 101 -11.77 2.27 -6.07
C VAL A 101 -10.36 1.80 -6.47
N TYR A 102 -10.15 1.53 -7.75
CA TYR A 102 -8.87 1.04 -8.29
C TYR A 102 -7.72 2.04 -8.26
N GLY A 103 -8.01 3.34 -8.27
CA GLY A 103 -6.99 4.38 -8.12
C GLY A 103 -6.12 4.14 -6.88
N SER A 104 -6.70 3.56 -5.82
CA SER A 104 -5.99 3.25 -4.58
C SER A 104 -4.86 2.23 -4.75
N PHE A 105 -5.05 1.18 -5.55
CA PHE A 105 -4.00 0.18 -5.80
C PHE A 105 -2.81 0.82 -6.52
N ILE A 106 -3.09 1.57 -7.59
CA ILE A 106 -2.06 2.27 -8.37
C ILE A 106 -1.29 3.27 -7.50
N VAL A 107 -2.00 4.06 -6.67
CA VAL A 107 -1.39 4.99 -5.73
C VAL A 107 -0.49 4.24 -4.74
N GLY A 108 -0.94 3.13 -4.17
CA GLY A 108 -0.13 2.27 -3.30
C GLY A 108 1.15 1.76 -3.98
N THR A 109 1.03 1.26 -5.22
CA THR A 109 2.18 0.80 -6.01
C THR A 109 3.21 1.88 -6.24
N TYR A 110 2.79 3.09 -6.63
CA TYR A 110 3.72 4.19 -6.82
C TYR A 110 4.28 4.71 -5.50
N HIS A 111 3.52 4.71 -4.41
CA HIS A 111 4.02 5.09 -3.09
C HIS A 111 5.16 4.19 -2.61
N ALA A 112 5.04 2.87 -2.75
CA ALA A 112 6.11 1.95 -2.41
C ALA A 112 7.39 2.17 -3.23
N LYS A 113 7.27 2.79 -4.43
CA LYS A 113 8.40 3.13 -5.31
C LYS A 113 8.99 4.51 -5.05
N ARG A 114 8.36 5.36 -4.22
CA ARG A 114 8.82 6.72 -3.95
C ARG A 114 9.90 6.76 -2.87
N SER A 115 10.75 7.78 -2.97
CA SER A 115 11.65 8.15 -1.87
C SER A 115 10.83 8.59 -0.66
N ILE A 116 11.36 8.37 0.54
CA ILE A 116 10.67 8.76 1.78
C ILE A 116 10.36 10.26 1.80
N LYS A 117 11.26 11.09 1.27
CA LYS A 117 11.04 12.52 1.10
C LYS A 117 9.77 12.80 0.29
N ALA A 118 9.62 12.17 -0.88
CA ALA A 118 8.45 12.38 -1.72
C ALA A 118 7.16 11.88 -1.06
N VAL A 119 7.23 10.79 -0.29
CA VAL A 119 6.10 10.30 0.51
C VAL A 119 5.71 11.34 1.56
N ILE A 120 6.68 11.88 2.30
CA ILE A 120 6.39 12.86 3.33
C ILE A 120 5.86 14.18 2.76
N ASP A 121 6.43 14.67 1.66
CA ASP A 121 5.99 15.90 1.00
C ASP A 121 4.50 15.82 0.58
N CYS A 122 3.97 14.61 0.32
CA CYS A 122 2.56 14.39 -0.02
C CYS A 122 1.60 14.57 1.17
N THR A 123 2.09 14.57 2.41
CA THR A 123 1.23 14.75 3.59
C THR A 123 0.81 16.20 3.80
N GLY A 124 1.54 17.17 3.23
CA GLY A 124 1.39 18.59 3.57
C GLY A 124 1.75 18.94 5.02
N MET A 125 2.19 17.98 5.84
CA MET A 125 2.53 18.17 7.24
C MET A 125 3.97 18.67 7.40
N THR A 126 4.23 19.40 8.49
CA THR A 126 5.59 19.77 8.87
C THR A 126 6.37 18.56 9.39
N GLN A 127 7.70 18.60 9.32
CA GLN A 127 8.55 17.53 9.89
C GLN A 127 8.30 17.30 11.39
N GLN A 128 7.92 18.34 12.14
CA GLN A 128 7.58 18.23 13.56
C GLN A 128 6.25 17.49 13.74
N ALA A 129 5.20 17.86 13.01
CA ALA A 129 3.89 17.21 13.12
C ALA A 129 3.96 15.71 12.81
N ILE A 130 4.78 15.33 11.83
CA ILE A 130 5.02 13.93 11.49
C ILE A 130 5.75 13.21 12.61
N ALA A 131 6.80 13.83 13.15
CA ALA A 131 7.57 13.28 14.26
C ALA A 131 6.66 13.00 15.47
N ASP A 132 5.76 13.94 15.78
CA ASP A 132 4.77 13.82 16.86
C ASP A 132 3.78 12.68 16.59
N LYS A 133 3.24 12.59 15.36
CA LYS A 133 2.27 11.53 14.97
C LYS A 133 2.88 10.13 15.00
N ILE A 134 4.14 9.95 14.62
CA ILE A 134 4.78 8.61 14.54
C ILE A 134 5.62 8.24 15.78
N GLY A 135 5.79 9.20 16.71
CA GLY A 135 6.50 9.02 17.97
C GLY A 135 8.02 8.96 17.82
N VAL A 136 8.61 9.91 17.09
CA VAL A 136 10.08 10.07 16.95
C VAL A 136 10.52 11.51 17.18
N ASN A 137 11.82 11.75 17.26
CA ASN A 137 12.37 13.10 17.32
C ASN A 137 12.32 13.78 15.94
N ARG A 138 12.05 15.09 15.88
CA ARG A 138 12.12 15.89 14.63
C ARG A 138 13.45 15.71 13.88
N ASN A 139 14.56 15.62 14.61
CA ASN A 139 15.89 15.41 14.02
C ASN A 139 15.98 14.07 13.28
N THR A 140 15.26 13.05 13.72
CA THR A 140 15.15 11.76 13.01
C THR A 140 14.48 11.95 11.66
N VAL A 141 13.35 12.67 11.62
CA VAL A 141 12.63 12.97 10.36
C VAL A 141 13.50 13.81 9.43
N ARG A 142 14.22 14.81 9.96
CA ARG A 142 15.18 15.61 9.19
C ARG A 142 16.23 14.73 8.51
N ARG A 143 16.82 13.77 9.23
CA ARG A 143 17.85 12.87 8.67
C ARG A 143 17.32 11.96 7.58
N TRP A 144 16.07 11.48 7.70
CA TRP A 144 15.40 10.76 6.61
C TRP A 144 15.18 11.64 5.39
N TYR A 145 14.83 12.92 5.61
CA TYR A 145 14.65 13.92 4.55
C TYR A 145 15.93 14.22 3.79
N SER A 146 17.05 14.36 4.49
CA SER A 146 18.36 14.66 3.90
C SER A 146 19.08 13.42 3.35
N GLY A 147 18.58 12.21 3.63
CA GLY A 147 19.24 10.96 3.28
C GLY A 147 20.45 10.63 4.17
N GLU A 148 20.64 11.35 5.28
CA GLU A 148 21.68 11.06 6.29
C GLU A 148 21.44 9.74 7.02
N SER A 149 20.20 9.22 6.99
CA SER A 149 19.86 7.92 7.55
C SER A 149 18.74 7.27 6.75
N GLU A 150 18.80 5.95 6.63
CA GLU A 150 17.68 5.17 6.11
C GLU A 150 16.55 5.06 7.14
N ILE A 151 15.32 5.09 6.65
CA ILE A 151 14.13 4.86 7.47
C ILE A 151 13.90 3.35 7.59
N SER A 152 13.60 2.86 8.79
CA SER A 152 13.17 1.46 8.95
C SER A 152 11.77 1.26 8.40
N GLU A 153 11.46 0.03 7.97
CA GLU A 153 10.16 -0.29 7.36
C GLU A 153 8.99 0.02 8.30
N LYS A 154 9.16 -0.22 9.60
CA LYS A 154 8.21 0.16 10.65
C LYS A 154 7.81 1.64 10.60
N TYR A 155 8.77 2.55 10.49
CA TYR A 155 8.48 4.00 10.46
C TYR A 155 7.99 4.45 9.08
N ARG A 156 8.48 3.85 8.01
CA ARG A 156 7.93 4.04 6.66
C ARG A 156 6.45 3.69 6.65
N TYR A 157 6.08 2.57 7.25
CA TYR A 157 4.69 2.13 7.32
C TYR A 157 3.81 3.12 8.09
N LYS A 158 4.28 3.63 9.23
CA LYS A 158 3.57 4.67 9.97
C LYS A 158 3.33 5.93 9.13
N ILE A 159 4.34 6.39 8.38
CA ILE A 159 4.21 7.57 7.51
C ILE A 159 3.22 7.29 6.37
N GLU A 160 3.31 6.13 5.74
CA GLU A 160 2.41 5.76 4.64
C GLU A 160 0.95 5.61 5.09
N LYS A 161 0.70 5.17 6.34
CA LYS A 161 -0.65 5.18 6.94
C LYS A 161 -1.23 6.58 7.08
N LEU A 162 -0.40 7.57 7.41
CA LEU A 162 -0.86 8.96 7.52
C LEU A 162 -1.38 9.50 6.16
N ILE A 163 -0.90 8.95 5.05
CA ILE A 163 -1.33 9.36 3.70
C ILE A 163 -2.55 8.56 3.23
N GLY A 164 -2.60 7.26 3.56
CA GLY A 164 -3.69 6.37 3.16
C GLY A 164 -5.00 6.58 3.93
N ASN A 165 -5.00 7.38 5.00
CA ASN A 165 -6.18 7.63 5.84
C ASN A 165 -6.54 9.14 5.87
N PRO A 166 -7.19 9.68 4.82
CA PRO A 166 -7.54 11.10 4.76
C PRO A 166 -8.59 11.54 5.80
N ALA A 167 -9.19 10.60 6.55
CA ALA A 167 -10.16 10.90 7.62
C ALA A 167 -9.50 11.38 8.93
N GLU A 168 -8.17 11.31 9.06
CA GLU A 168 -7.42 11.67 10.29
C GLU A 168 -6.44 12.85 10.14
N THR A 169 -6.42 13.48 8.96
CA THR A 169 -5.63 14.67 8.60
C THR A 169 -6.51 15.90 8.51
#